data_AF-A0A3P9CDB2-F1
#
_entry.id   AF-A0A3P9CDB2-F1
#
_cell.length_a   1.000
_cell.length_b   1.000
_cell.length_c   1.000
_cell.angle_alpha   90.00
_cell.angle_beta   90.00
_cell.angle_gamma   90.00
#
_symmetry.space_group_name_H-M   'P 1'
#
loop_
_entity.id
_entity.type
_entity.pdbx_description
1 polymer ?
#
loop_
_entity_poly.entity_id
_entity_poly.type
_entity_poly.pdbx_seq_one_letter_code
_entity_poly.pdbx_strand_id
1 'polypeptide(L)'
;MSVQSYPAMMPCNSPECNLMIVWVERFEDIGKTHSFSRFKTMKNLKMCKHTFVHQSVSISTIQLIFIHPLKTGLYRIHVSENTTSKFGLVVPLVSGSVVSKRSLGFLVREMMINWCHRRLLESDSTPPPHIRRKHMINDITLRYRSRHSEPAFYSSLFYEP
;
A
#
# COMPACT_ATOMS: atom_id res chain seq x y z
N MET A 1 -39.19 17.37 5.43
CA MET A 1 -37.78 17.78 5.51
C MET A 1 -36.96 16.69 4.80
N SER A 2 -36.32 17.04 3.70
CA SER A 2 -35.56 16.11 2.86
C SER A 2 -34.25 15.72 3.56
N VAL A 3 -34.07 14.43 3.83
CA VAL A 3 -32.82 13.89 4.38
C VAL A 3 -31.83 13.79 3.22
N GLN A 4 -30.99 14.82 3.08
CA GLN A 4 -29.92 14.82 2.10
C GLN A 4 -28.77 13.99 2.67
N SER A 5 -28.72 12.72 2.31
CA SER A 5 -27.62 11.81 2.63
C SER A 5 -26.36 12.33 1.92
N TYR A 6 -25.42 12.90 2.68
CA TYR A 6 -24.12 13.29 2.15
C TYR A 6 -23.31 12.04 1.80
N PRO A 7 -22.58 12.01 0.67
CA PRO A 7 -21.73 10.88 0.36
C PRO A 7 -20.72 10.72 1.49
N ALA A 8 -20.72 9.52 2.07
CA ALA A 8 -19.72 9.06 3.02
C ALA A 8 -18.33 9.39 2.48
N MET A 9 -17.40 9.72 3.40
CA MET A 9 -15.99 9.98 3.15
C MET A 9 -15.52 9.31 1.86
N MET A 10 -15.04 10.10 0.90
CA MET A 10 -14.38 9.58 -0.29
C MET A 10 -13.44 8.47 0.19
N PRO A 11 -13.70 7.19 -0.16
CA PRO A 11 -12.81 6.15 0.23
C PRO A 11 -11.48 6.57 -0.37
N CYS A 12 -10.46 6.71 0.47
CA CYS A 12 -9.10 6.79 -0.02
C CYS A 12 -8.87 5.44 -0.68
N ASN A 13 -9.29 5.32 -1.94
CA ASN A 13 -8.96 4.22 -2.84
C ASN A 13 -7.47 4.41 -3.11
N SER A 14 -6.65 4.19 -2.09
CA SER A 14 -5.23 4.01 -2.27
C SER A 14 -5.13 2.87 -3.27
N PRO A 15 -4.41 3.04 -4.38
CA PRO A 15 -4.18 1.91 -5.27
C PRO A 15 -3.64 0.78 -4.43
N GLU A 16 -4.25 -0.40 -4.53
CA GLU A 16 -3.92 -1.53 -3.67
C GLU A 16 -2.43 -1.83 -3.77
N CYS A 17 -1.64 -1.38 -2.79
CA CYS A 17 -0.20 -1.59 -2.79
C CYS A 17 0.10 -2.98 -2.25
N ASN A 18 -0.22 -3.99 -3.05
CA ASN A 18 -0.02 -5.37 -2.66
C ASN A 18 1.46 -5.72 -2.84
N LEU A 19 2.15 -5.97 -1.73
CA LEU A 19 3.56 -6.38 -1.70
C LEU A 19 3.74 -7.47 -0.65
N MET A 20 4.56 -8.47 -0.95
CA MET A 20 4.84 -9.58 -0.05
C MET A 20 6.35 -9.82 0.06
N ILE A 21 6.82 -9.92 1.30
CA ILE A 21 8.19 -10.33 1.63
C ILE A 21 8.18 -11.84 1.87
N VAL A 22 9.07 -12.55 1.19
CA VAL A 22 9.18 -14.00 1.24
C VAL A 22 10.57 -14.37 1.72
N TRP A 23 10.65 -15.02 2.88
CA TRP A 23 11.89 -15.62 3.33
C TRP A 23 12.09 -16.98 2.63
N VAL A 24 13.27 -17.20 2.06
CA VAL A 24 13.55 -18.44 1.32
C VAL A 24 14.81 -19.11 1.83
N GLU A 25 14.69 -20.36 2.27
CA GLU A 25 15.82 -21.15 2.74
C GLU A 25 16.72 -21.62 1.60
N ARG A 26 16.16 -21.96 0.43
CA ARG A 26 16.90 -22.34 -0.77
C ARG A 26 16.63 -21.40 -1.92
N PHE A 27 17.66 -20.73 -2.43
CA PHE A 27 17.50 -19.75 -3.51
C PHE A 27 16.82 -20.32 -4.77
N GLU A 28 17.03 -21.61 -5.06
CA GLU A 28 16.41 -22.34 -6.18
C GLU A 28 14.88 -22.43 -6.09
N ASP A 29 14.31 -22.35 -4.87
CA ASP A 29 12.87 -22.43 -4.67
C ASP A 29 12.15 -21.17 -5.19
N ILE A 30 12.87 -20.07 -5.45
CA ILE A 30 12.33 -18.85 -6.06
C ILE A 30 11.76 -19.15 -7.46
N GLY A 31 12.46 -19.92 -8.29
CA GLY A 31 12.01 -20.30 -9.64
C GLY A 31 10.73 -21.13 -9.63
N LYS A 32 10.61 -22.04 -8.65
CA LYS A 32 9.38 -22.84 -8.42
C LYS A 32 8.23 -21.95 -7.95
N THR A 33 8.54 -20.92 -7.15
CA THR A 33 7.57 -19.96 -6.64
C THR A 33 7.02 -19.03 -7.73
N HIS A 34 7.85 -18.63 -8.71
CA HIS A 34 7.40 -17.92 -9.91
C HIS A 34 6.42 -18.74 -10.75
N SER A 35 6.62 -20.06 -10.84
CA SER A 35 5.64 -20.97 -11.46
C SER A 35 4.36 -21.10 -10.62
N PHE A 36 4.49 -21.08 -9.29
CA PHE A 36 3.35 -21.09 -8.36
C PHE A 36 2.52 -19.80 -8.43
N SER A 37 3.15 -18.65 -8.71
CA SER A 37 2.46 -17.37 -8.95
C SER A 37 1.56 -17.39 -10.19
N ARG A 38 1.76 -18.33 -11.12
CA ARG A 38 0.86 -18.57 -12.27
C ARG A 38 -0.31 -19.50 -11.92
N PHE A 39 -0.18 -20.33 -10.88
CA PHE A 39 -1.27 -21.17 -10.40
C PHE A 39 -2.10 -20.43 -9.36
N LYS A 40 -3.38 -20.24 -9.70
CA LYS A 40 -4.44 -19.46 -9.02
C LYS A 40 -4.83 -19.96 -7.61
N THR A 41 -3.90 -20.49 -6.81
CA THR A 41 -4.21 -21.19 -5.55
C THR A 41 -3.21 -20.88 -4.46
N MET A 42 -3.28 -19.66 -3.91
CA MET A 42 -2.85 -19.39 -2.53
C MET A 42 -4.11 -19.33 -1.66
N LYS A 43 -4.90 -20.42 -1.63
CA LYS A 43 -6.13 -20.52 -0.80
C LYS A 43 -5.85 -20.63 0.70
N ASN A 44 -4.58 -20.78 1.12
CA ASN A 44 -4.21 -21.12 2.50
C ASN A 44 -3.34 -20.09 3.23
N LEU A 45 -2.97 -18.96 2.62
CA LEU A 45 -2.45 -17.85 3.42
C LEU A 45 -3.63 -17.21 4.15
N LYS A 46 -3.80 -17.58 5.44
CA LYS A 46 -4.52 -16.74 6.40
C LYS A 46 -3.74 -15.44 6.54
N MET A 47 -3.93 -14.53 5.58
CA MET A 47 -3.53 -13.15 5.70
C MET A 47 -4.21 -12.62 6.96
N CYS A 48 -3.43 -12.11 7.92
CA CYS A 48 -3.96 -11.44 9.09
C CYS A 48 -4.90 -10.32 8.60
N LYS A 49 -6.20 -10.57 8.73
CA LYS A 49 -7.25 -9.65 8.34
C LYS A 49 -7.24 -8.48 9.30
N HIS A 50 -6.55 -7.43 8.91
CA HIS A 50 -7.01 -6.09 9.23
C HIS A 50 -7.21 -5.39 7.88
N THR A 51 -8.49 -5.27 7.48
CA THR A 51 -8.95 -4.35 6.42
C THR A 51 -8.73 -4.76 4.95
N PHE A 52 -8.89 -6.02 4.56
CA PHE A 52 -9.10 -6.34 3.15
C PHE A 52 -10.39 -7.15 2.96
N VAL A 53 -11.38 -6.46 2.39
CA VAL A 53 -12.62 -7.00 1.85
C VAL A 53 -12.29 -8.08 0.84
N HIS A 54 -13.14 -9.10 0.80
CA HIS A 54 -13.07 -10.31 -0.02
C HIS A 54 -13.01 -9.99 -1.54
N GLN A 55 -11.83 -9.61 -2.04
CA GLN A 55 -11.57 -9.43 -3.46
C GLN A 55 -10.48 -10.41 -3.87
N SER A 56 -10.72 -11.17 -4.93
CA SER A 56 -9.75 -12.11 -5.49
C SER A 56 -8.61 -11.34 -6.16
N VAL A 57 -7.68 -10.82 -5.36
CA VAL A 57 -6.47 -10.17 -5.83
C VAL A 57 -5.68 -11.19 -6.64
N SER A 58 -5.59 -10.95 -7.95
CA SER A 58 -4.72 -11.74 -8.81
C SER A 58 -3.28 -11.51 -8.36
N ILE A 59 -2.54 -12.58 -8.08
CA ILE A 59 -1.15 -12.55 -7.60
C ILE A 59 -0.25 -11.75 -8.56
N SER A 60 -0.64 -11.63 -9.83
CA SER A 60 -0.03 -10.75 -10.85
C SER A 60 0.03 -9.26 -10.47
N THR A 61 -0.71 -8.83 -9.45
CA THR A 61 -0.73 -7.45 -8.95
C THR A 61 0.10 -7.26 -7.66
N ILE A 62 0.69 -8.34 -7.14
CA ILE A 62 1.48 -8.37 -5.91
C ILE A 62 2.97 -8.35 -6.27
N GLN A 63 3.71 -7.38 -5.73
CA GLN A 63 5.18 -7.36 -5.83
C GLN A 63 5.78 -8.35 -4.83
N LEU A 64 6.63 -9.27 -5.30
CA LEU A 64 7.33 -10.22 -4.43
C LEU A 64 8.77 -9.77 -4.20
N ILE A 65 9.20 -9.79 -2.94
CA ILE A 65 10.59 -9.57 -2.52
C ILE A 65 11.05 -10.81 -1.77
N PHE A 66 12.02 -11.52 -2.33
CA PHE A 66 12.60 -12.71 -1.72
C PHE A 66 13.89 -12.35 -1.00
N ILE A 67 14.03 -12.85 0.22
CA ILE A 67 15.21 -12.71 1.06
C ILE A 67 15.80 -14.10 1.29
N HIS A 68 17.05 -14.28 0.90
CA HIS A 68 17.78 -15.54 1.07
C HIS A 68 19.05 -15.32 1.90
N PRO A 69 19.18 -15.95 3.08
CA PRO A 69 20.41 -15.90 3.87
C PRO A 69 21.54 -16.67 3.17
N LEU A 70 22.73 -16.07 3.10
CA LEU A 70 23.94 -16.70 2.59
C LEU A 70 24.78 -17.27 3.75
N LYS A 71 25.60 -18.28 3.46
CA LYS A 71 26.54 -18.86 4.42
C LYS A 71 27.53 -17.84 5.01
N THR A 72 27.75 -16.72 4.32
CA THR A 72 28.59 -15.60 4.75
C THR A 72 27.95 -14.73 5.85
N GLY A 73 26.68 -14.97 6.21
CA GLY A 73 25.92 -14.10 7.12
C GLY A 73 25.34 -12.86 6.45
N LEU A 74 25.49 -12.74 5.13
CA LEU A 74 24.84 -11.72 4.29
C LEU A 74 23.50 -12.23 3.76
N TYR A 75 22.72 -11.36 3.14
CA TYR A 75 21.41 -11.67 2.59
C TYR A 75 21.35 -11.31 1.11
N ARG A 76 20.98 -12.27 0.27
CA ARG A 76 20.69 -12.04 -1.14
C ARG A 76 19.22 -11.66 -1.30
N ILE A 77 18.98 -10.60 -2.06
CA ILE A 77 17.65 -10.09 -2.39
C ILE A 77 17.33 -10.48 -3.83
N HIS A 78 16.13 -11.01 -4.05
CA HIS A 78 15.57 -11.20 -5.39
C HIS A 78 14.22 -10.49 -5.46
N VAL A 79 14.05 -9.66 -6.47
CA VAL A 79 12.81 -8.92 -6.69
C VAL A 79 12.12 -9.52 -7.90
N SER A 80 10.83 -9.86 -7.79
CA SER A 80 10.09 -10.35 -8.96
C SER A 80 10.01 -9.28 -10.03
N GLU A 81 10.31 -9.67 -11.28
CA GLU A 81 10.01 -8.84 -12.44
C GLU A 81 8.53 -9.01 -12.78
N ASN A 82 7.68 -8.12 -12.28
CA ASN A 82 6.29 -8.07 -12.70
C ASN A 82 6.27 -7.25 -13.99
N THR A 83 5.87 -7.89 -15.09
CA THR A 83 6.01 -7.42 -16.47
C THR A 83 5.06 -6.27 -16.88
N THR A 84 4.56 -5.45 -15.96
CA THR A 84 3.48 -4.49 -16.29
C THR A 84 3.69 -3.03 -15.85
N SER A 85 4.62 -2.71 -14.94
CA SER A 85 4.89 -1.30 -14.60
C SER A 85 6.13 -0.77 -15.35
N LYS A 86 5.91 0.28 -16.14
CA LYS A 86 6.95 1.02 -16.88
C LYS A 86 7.83 1.89 -15.98
N PHE A 87 7.51 2.02 -14.68
CA PHE A 87 8.36 2.71 -13.71
C PHE A 87 9.12 1.70 -12.89
N GLY A 88 10.20 1.22 -13.51
CA GLY A 88 11.15 0.29 -12.91
C GLY A 88 11.52 0.67 -11.48
N LEU A 89 11.61 -0.38 -10.66
CA LEU A 89 12.17 -0.46 -9.31
C LEU A 89 13.03 0.74 -8.90
N VAL A 90 12.42 1.83 -8.41
CA VAL A 90 13.20 2.88 -7.75
C VAL A 90 13.35 2.49 -6.30
N VAL A 91 14.40 1.72 -6.08
CA VAL A 91 14.67 1.04 -4.84
C VAL A 91 16.18 1.00 -4.62
N PRO A 92 16.69 1.15 -3.38
CA PRO A 92 18.09 0.86 -3.06
C PRO A 92 18.49 -0.62 -3.21
N LEU A 93 17.53 -1.52 -3.49
CA LEU A 93 17.66 -2.96 -3.62
C LEU A 93 17.13 -3.41 -4.98
N VAL A 94 18.01 -3.97 -5.77
CA VAL A 94 17.69 -4.62 -7.05
C VAL A 94 17.82 -6.13 -6.93
N SER A 95 17.23 -6.88 -7.85
CA SER A 95 17.41 -8.33 -7.89
C SER A 95 18.90 -8.67 -8.01
N GLY A 96 19.39 -9.58 -7.17
CA GLY A 96 20.82 -9.92 -7.06
C GLY A 96 21.58 -9.10 -6.00
N SER A 97 20.97 -8.09 -5.38
CA SER A 97 21.62 -7.33 -4.30
C SER A 97 22.02 -8.23 -3.14
N VAL A 98 23.17 -7.95 -2.54
CA VAL A 98 23.62 -8.62 -1.32
C VAL A 98 23.82 -7.58 -0.23
N VAL A 99 23.17 -7.78 0.91
CA VAL A 99 23.13 -6.80 2.01
C VAL A 99 23.51 -7.42 3.34
N SER A 100 24.04 -6.58 4.22
CA SER A 100 24.35 -6.98 5.60
C SER A 100 23.09 -7.18 6.43
N LYS A 101 23.17 -8.00 7.48
CA LYS A 101 22.09 -8.15 8.47
C LYS A 101 21.63 -6.82 9.06
N ARG A 102 22.57 -5.91 9.33
CA ARG A 102 22.30 -4.61 9.98
C ARG A 102 21.57 -3.64 9.06
N SER A 103 21.81 -3.69 7.76
CA SER A 103 21.19 -2.79 6.78
C SER A 103 19.92 -3.35 6.16
N LEU A 104 19.71 -4.68 6.20
CA LEU A 104 18.60 -5.36 5.53
C LEU A 104 17.23 -4.75 5.86
N GLY A 105 16.90 -4.62 7.14
CA GLY A 105 15.58 -4.13 7.57
C GLY A 105 15.29 -2.71 7.08
N PHE A 106 16.29 -1.82 7.18
CA PHE A 106 16.18 -0.45 6.69
C PHE A 106 15.95 -0.40 5.18
N LEU A 107 16.79 -1.10 4.41
CA LEU A 107 16.72 -1.09 2.95
C LEU A 107 15.42 -1.68 2.40
N VAL A 108 14.91 -2.75 3.03
CA VAL A 108 13.62 -3.35 2.66
C VAL A 108 12.46 -2.39 3.00
N ARG A 109 12.51 -1.68 4.13
CA ARG A 109 11.48 -0.70 4.48
C ARG A 109 11.45 0.47 3.50
N GLU A 110 12.61 1.03 3.15
CA GLU A 110 12.72 2.10 2.16
C GLU A 110 12.22 1.63 0.78
N MET A 111 12.53 0.39 0.40
CA MET A 111 11.98 -0.24 -0.80
C MET A 111 10.45 -0.24 -0.81
N MET A 112 9.83 -0.65 0.30
CA MET A 112 8.37 -0.72 0.39
C MET A 112 7.72 0.67 0.32
N ILE A 113 8.27 1.65 1.04
CA ILE A 113 7.74 3.03 1.03
C ILE A 113 7.82 3.62 -0.38
N ASN A 114 8.98 3.47 -1.04
CA ASN A 114 9.18 3.97 -2.40
C ASN A 114 8.25 3.31 -3.41
N TRP A 115 8.03 2.00 -3.28
CA TRP A 115 7.07 1.26 -4.10
C TRP A 115 5.65 1.80 -3.94
N CYS A 116 5.17 1.93 -2.70
CA CYS A 116 3.83 2.45 -2.40
C CYS A 116 3.63 3.88 -2.91
N HIS A 117 4.63 4.75 -2.73
CA HIS A 117 4.59 6.13 -3.23
C HIS A 117 4.51 6.17 -4.75
N ARG A 118 5.27 5.35 -5.46
CA ARG A 118 5.19 5.30 -6.94
C ARG A 118 3.85 4.76 -7.42
N ARG A 119 3.36 3.68 -6.80
CA ARG A 119 2.05 3.11 -7.17
C ARG A 119 0.91 4.11 -6.93
N LEU A 120 1.03 4.95 -5.90
CA LEU A 120 0.15 6.09 -5.66
C LEU A 120 0.26 7.15 -6.77
N LEU A 121 1.46 7.46 -7.26
CA LEU A 121 1.66 8.40 -8.36
C LEU A 121 1.17 7.85 -9.71
N GLU A 122 1.26 6.54 -9.94
CA GLU A 122 0.75 5.86 -11.15
C GLU A 122 -0.77 5.81 -11.19
N SER A 123 -1.44 5.83 -10.03
CA SER A 123 -2.89 5.85 -10.00
C SER A 123 -3.40 7.25 -10.29
N ASP A 124 -3.89 7.48 -11.52
CA ASP A 124 -4.60 8.70 -11.92
C ASP A 124 -5.83 9.00 -11.03
N SER A 125 -6.29 8.01 -10.25
CA SER A 125 -7.39 8.15 -9.31
C SER A 125 -7.05 8.93 -8.04
N THR A 126 -5.80 9.27 -7.78
CA THR A 126 -5.42 10.00 -6.56
C THR A 126 -4.95 11.42 -6.85
N PRO A 127 -5.75 12.44 -6.47
CA PRO A 127 -5.35 13.82 -6.69
C PRO A 127 -4.12 14.18 -5.83
N PRO A 128 -3.25 15.10 -6.29
CA PRO A 128 -2.11 15.58 -5.53
C PRO A 128 -2.45 16.04 -4.11
N PRO A 129 -1.49 16.01 -3.15
CA PRO A 129 -1.74 16.37 -1.75
C PRO A 129 -2.41 17.73 -1.55
N HIS A 130 -2.04 18.74 -2.34
CA HIS A 130 -2.63 20.08 -2.25
C HIS A 130 -4.10 20.11 -2.71
N ILE A 131 -4.47 19.32 -3.72
CA ILE A 131 -5.84 19.19 -4.20
C ILE A 131 -6.69 18.43 -3.17
N ARG A 132 -6.16 17.33 -2.61
CA ARG A 132 -6.82 16.59 -1.51
C ARG A 132 -7.08 17.49 -0.30
N ARG A 133 -6.09 18.30 0.09
CA ARG A 133 -6.21 19.27 1.17
C ARG A 133 -7.30 20.30 0.86
N LYS A 134 -7.34 20.83 -0.37
CA LYS A 134 -8.38 21.79 -0.80
C LYS A 134 -9.78 21.18 -0.69
N HIS A 135 -9.98 19.95 -1.17
CA HIS A 135 -11.26 19.24 -1.03
C HIS A 135 -11.65 19.05 0.44
N MET A 136 -10.74 18.58 1.29
CA MET A 136 -11.01 18.40 2.73
C MET A 136 -11.38 19.71 3.44
N ILE A 137 -10.69 20.81 3.11
CA ILE A 137 -11.03 22.14 3.65
C ILE A 137 -12.43 22.55 3.19
N ASN A 138 -12.76 22.35 1.92
CA ASN A 138 -14.09 22.65 1.40
C ASN A 138 -15.16 21.79 2.08
N ASP A 139 -14.90 20.50 2.31
CA ASP A 139 -15.83 19.59 2.98
C ASP A 139 -16.09 20.02 4.42
N ILE A 140 -15.04 20.36 5.18
CA ILE A 140 -15.16 20.91 6.54
C ILE A 140 -15.96 22.21 6.50
N THR A 141 -15.63 23.10 5.55
CA THR A 141 -16.32 24.38 5.40
C THR A 141 -17.80 24.17 5.13
N LEU A 142 -18.16 23.27 4.21
CA LEU A 142 -19.55 22.97 3.86
C LEU A 142 -20.29 22.30 5.02
N ARG A 143 -19.65 21.36 5.72
CA ARG A 143 -20.25 20.61 6.83
C ARG A 143 -20.54 21.48 8.05
N TYR A 144 -19.66 22.42 8.36
CA TYR A 144 -19.73 23.23 9.58
C TYR A 144 -20.10 24.69 9.33
N ARG A 145 -20.49 25.04 8.09
CA ARG A 145 -20.99 26.39 7.77
C ARG A 145 -22.23 26.68 8.59
N SER A 146 -22.09 27.55 9.59
CA SER A 146 -23.21 27.99 10.42
C SER A 146 -23.16 29.52 10.60
N ARG A 147 -24.31 30.11 10.95
CA ARG A 147 -24.42 31.54 11.29
C ARG A 147 -24.41 31.79 12.82
N HIS A 148 -23.97 30.82 13.61
CA HIS A 148 -23.94 30.94 15.07
C HIS A 148 -22.83 31.89 15.55
N SER A 149 -22.98 32.43 16.76
CA SER A 149 -21.84 33.04 17.46
C SER A 149 -20.81 31.96 17.78
N GLU A 150 -19.54 32.35 17.90
CA GLU A 150 -18.44 31.42 18.17
C GLU A 150 -18.70 30.46 19.36
N PRO A 151 -19.21 30.93 20.53
CA PRO A 151 -19.54 30.02 21.64
C PRO A 151 -20.64 29.02 21.30
N ALA A 152 -21.70 29.46 20.62
CA ALA A 152 -22.82 28.61 20.23
C ALA A 152 -22.41 27.57 19.18
N PHE A 153 -21.50 27.93 18.28
CA PHE A 153 -20.89 26.99 17.34
C PHE A 153 -20.13 25.87 18.07
N TYR A 154 -19.23 26.21 19.00
CA TYR A 154 -18.47 25.17 19.72
C TYR A 154 -19.36 24.27 20.56
N SER A 155 -20.38 24.81 21.23
CA SER A 155 -21.34 23.99 21.96
C SER A 155 -22.07 23.00 21.03
N SER A 156 -22.45 23.44 19.82
CA SER A 156 -23.14 22.59 18.84
C SER A 156 -22.34 21.36 18.36
N LEU A 157 -21.00 21.41 18.43
CA LEU A 157 -20.15 20.27 18.03
C LEU A 157 -20.27 19.06 18.94
N PHE A 158 -20.74 19.24 20.18
CA PHE A 158 -20.89 18.18 21.18
C PHE A 158 -22.30 17.61 21.25
N TYR A 159 -23.24 18.20 20.50
CA TYR A 159 -24.58 17.65 20.32
C TYR A 159 -24.60 16.91 18.98
N GLU A 160 -24.24 15.62 19.01
CA GLU A 160 -24.54 14.71 17.90
C GLU A 160 -26.07 14.55 17.78
N PRO A 161 -26.66 14.53 16.56
CA PRO A 161 -28.07 14.21 16.39
C PRO A 161 -28.39 12.74 16.71
#